data_AF-A0A2U1AZ60-F1
#
_entry.id   AF-A0A2U1AZ60-F1
#
_cell.length_a   1.000
_cell.length_b   1.000
_cell.length_c   1.000
_cell.angle_alpha   90.00
_cell.angle_beta   90.00
_cell.angle_gamma   90.00
#
_symmetry.space_group_name_H-M   'P 1'
#
loop_
_entity.id
_entity.type
_entity.pdbx_description
1 polymer ?
#
loop_
_entity_poly.entity_id
_entity_poly.type
_entity_poly.pdbx_seq_one_letter_code
_entity_poly.pdbx_strand_id
1 'polypeptide(L)'
;MSLIFKMMKKVIIVSFLILVVTLLLYVTFGKGPRNYRFFKKVEIGMSKSDVVEHMGQPGHIVINEQNQTYIYLYQPPLIYVSDQIEIVFDESDDRVIKLSDPQ
;
A
#
# COMPACT_ATOMS: atom_id res chain seq x y z
N MET A 1 5.66 -39.38 36.79
CA MET A 1 6.09 -38.24 35.94
C MET A 1 6.40 -37.05 36.84
N SER A 2 7.65 -36.58 36.84
CA SER A 2 8.12 -35.49 37.70
C SER A 2 7.30 -34.20 37.48
N LEU A 3 6.95 -33.51 38.58
CA LEU A 3 6.32 -32.17 38.59
C LEU A 3 7.03 -31.17 37.65
N ILE A 4 8.36 -31.29 37.55
CA ILE A 4 9.24 -30.50 36.69
C ILE A 4 8.86 -30.67 35.21
N PHE A 5 8.58 -31.91 34.79
CA PHE A 5 8.19 -32.21 33.40
C PHE A 5 6.83 -31.60 33.04
N LYS A 6 5.92 -31.53 34.01
CA LYS A 6 4.58 -30.92 33.85
C LYS A 6 4.68 -29.39 33.77
N MET A 7 5.62 -28.79 34.51
CA MET A 7 5.91 -27.34 34.45
C MET A 7 6.59 -26.96 33.13
N MET A 8 7.60 -27.72 32.67
CA MET A 8 8.28 -27.46 31.40
C MET A 8 7.33 -27.47 30.20
N LYS A 9 6.39 -28.44 30.14
CA LYS A 9 5.39 -28.49 29.07
C LYS A 9 4.51 -27.24 29.03
N LYS A 10 4.12 -26.72 30.20
CA LYS A 10 3.33 -25.48 30.28
C LYS A 10 4.11 -24.26 29.78
N VAL A 11 5.39 -24.15 30.15
CA VAL A 11 6.25 -23.04 29.71
C VAL A 11 6.38 -23.05 28.18
N ILE A 12 6.62 -24.21 27.57
CA ILE A 12 6.73 -24.34 26.10
C ILE A 12 5.43 -23.92 25.41
N ILE A 13 4.28 -24.39 25.91
CA ILE A 13 2.96 -24.04 25.35
C ILE A 13 2.71 -22.54 25.45
N VAL A 14 2.99 -21.93 26.60
CA VAL A 14 2.79 -20.48 26.80
C VAL A 14 3.71 -19.66 25.88
N SER A 15 4.98 -20.02 25.76
CA SER A 15 5.92 -19.33 24.87
C SER A 15 5.49 -19.43 23.40
N PHE A 16 5.00 -20.60 22.97
CA PHE A 16 4.46 -20.77 21.62
C PHE A 16 3.22 -19.91 21.39
N LEU A 17 2.32 -19.83 22.37
CA LEU A 17 1.12 -19.01 22.29
C LEU A 17 1.45 -17.52 22.20
N ILE A 18 2.43 -17.04 22.97
CA ILE A 18 2.94 -15.67 22.89
C ILE A 18 3.51 -15.41 21.49
N LEU A 19 4.34 -16.30 20.95
CA LEU A 19 4.90 -16.17 19.60
C LEU A 19 3.80 -16.03 18.54
N VAL A 20 2.78 -16.89 18.59
CA VAL A 20 1.64 -16.87 17.65
C VAL A 20 0.88 -15.55 17.76
N VAL A 21 0.61 -15.07 18.98
CA VAL A 21 -0.05 -13.79 19.20
C VAL A 21 0.79 -12.63 18.65
N THR A 22 2.10 -12.63 18.90
CA THR A 22 3.02 -11.61 18.35
C THR A 22 3.02 -11.62 16.82
N LEU A 23 3.03 -12.81 16.20
CA LEU A 23 2.97 -12.94 14.74
C LEU A 23 1.63 -12.42 14.18
N LEU A 24 0.51 -12.74 14.84
CA LEU A 24 -0.81 -12.24 14.45
C LEU A 24 -0.90 -10.72 14.60
N LEU A 25 -0.35 -10.16 15.68
CA LEU A 25 -0.26 -8.71 15.86
C LEU A 25 0.60 -8.06 14.76
N TYR A 26 1.72 -8.68 14.40
CA TYR A 26 2.56 -8.20 13.32
C TYR A 26 1.83 -8.20 11.96
N VAL A 27 1.06 -9.24 11.65
CA VAL A 27 0.28 -9.32 10.41
C VAL A 27 -0.90 -8.34 10.41
N THR A 28 -1.59 -8.18 11.53
CA THR A 28 -2.78 -7.31 11.63
C THR A 28 -2.44 -5.82 11.71
N PHE A 29 -1.33 -5.46 12.37
CA PHE A 29 -0.90 -4.07 12.52
C PHE A 29 0.23 -3.67 11.57
N GLY A 30 0.80 -4.61 10.83
CA GLY A 30 1.79 -4.39 9.79
C GLY A 30 1.16 -3.73 8.55
N LYS A 31 0.56 -2.56 8.72
CA LYS A 31 0.32 -1.66 7.59
C LYS A 31 1.69 -1.30 7.06
N GLY A 32 1.96 -1.67 5.81
CA GLY A 32 3.17 -1.29 5.12
C GLY A 32 3.46 0.21 5.27
N PRO A 33 4.72 0.65 5.19
CA PRO A 33 5.01 2.07 5.09
C PRO A 33 4.26 2.63 3.88
N ARG A 34 3.19 3.38 4.15
CA ARG A 34 2.39 4.04 3.11
C ARG A 34 3.30 4.82 2.19
N ASN A 35 2.96 4.85 0.90
CA ASN A 35 3.77 5.48 -0.14
C ASN A 35 3.72 7.03 -0.10
N TYR A 36 3.59 7.62 1.10
CA TYR A 36 3.41 9.04 1.38
C TYR A 36 4.49 9.94 0.75
N ARG A 37 5.73 9.44 0.60
CA ARG A 37 6.80 10.23 -0.02
C ARG A 37 6.56 10.51 -1.50
N PHE A 38 5.89 9.61 -2.21
CA PHE A 38 5.56 9.80 -3.61
C PHE A 38 4.25 10.57 -3.77
N PHE A 39 3.27 10.29 -2.89
CA PHE A 39 1.99 11.02 -2.88
C PHE A 39 2.16 12.52 -2.63
N LYS A 40 3.06 12.91 -1.71
CA LYS A 40 3.33 14.33 -1.42
C LYS A 40 3.90 15.14 -2.60
N LYS A 41 4.30 14.50 -3.68
CA LYS A 41 4.89 15.17 -4.85
C LYS A 41 3.88 15.40 -5.98
N VAL A 42 2.66 14.86 -5.88
CA VAL A 42 1.64 15.03 -6.90
C VAL A 42 0.47 15.82 -6.33
N GLU A 43 0.02 16.80 -7.10
CA GLU A 43 -1.06 17.71 -6.73
C GLU A 43 -2.11 17.78 -7.84
N ILE A 44 -3.33 18.16 -7.47
CA ILE A 44 -4.41 18.41 -8.44
C ILE A 44 -3.99 19.55 -9.37
N GLY A 45 -4.23 19.39 -10.67
CA GLY A 45 -3.86 20.34 -11.72
C GLY A 45 -2.44 20.14 -12.26
N MET A 46 -1.64 19.24 -11.68
CA MET A 46 -0.32 18.88 -12.22
C MET A 46 -0.46 18.20 -13.59
N SER A 47 0.49 18.46 -14.50
CA SER A 47 0.47 17.85 -15.82
C SER A 47 0.89 16.38 -15.75
N LYS A 48 0.39 15.57 -16.67
CA LYS A 48 0.79 14.16 -16.84
C LYS A 48 2.29 13.96 -16.99
N SER A 49 2.99 14.86 -17.69
CA SER A 49 4.45 14.78 -17.82
C SER A 49 5.16 14.95 -16.48
N ASP A 50 4.73 15.90 -15.65
CA ASP A 50 5.34 16.17 -14.35
C ASP A 50 5.10 15.00 -13.38
N VAL A 51 3.90 14.41 -13.44
CA VAL A 51 3.58 13.21 -12.66
C VAL A 51 4.50 12.05 -13.05
N VAL A 52 4.70 11.82 -14.35
CA VAL A 52 5.59 10.76 -14.85
C VAL A 52 7.06 11.04 -14.49
N GLU A 53 7.48 12.31 -14.45
CA GLU A 53 8.82 12.67 -13.99
C GLU A 53 9.02 12.36 -12.50
N HIS A 54 8.02 12.64 -11.67
CA HIS A 54 8.11 12.44 -10.21
C HIS A 54 7.87 11.00 -9.75
N MET A 55 6.99 10.26 -10.44
CA MET A 55 6.55 8.92 -10.05
C MET A 55 7.05 7.82 -10.96
N GLY A 56 7.58 8.16 -12.14
CA GLY A 56 7.93 7.20 -13.19
C GLY A 56 6.72 6.80 -14.04
N GLN A 57 6.89 5.71 -14.79
CA GLN A 57 5.81 5.15 -15.61
C GLN A 57 4.79 4.41 -14.73
N PRO A 58 3.49 4.55 -15.02
CA PRO A 58 2.46 3.79 -14.32
C PRO A 58 2.60 2.29 -14.65
N GLY A 59 2.20 1.43 -13.71
CA GLY A 59 2.16 -0.01 -13.95
C GLY A 59 0.99 -0.43 -14.82
N HIS A 60 -0.13 0.31 -14.72
CA HIS A 60 -1.32 0.08 -15.53
C HIS A 60 -2.05 1.39 -15.82
N ILE A 61 -2.64 1.49 -17.02
CA ILE A 61 -3.44 2.64 -17.45
C ILE A 61 -4.83 2.14 -17.82
N VAL A 62 -5.88 2.76 -17.28
CA VAL A 62 -7.28 2.49 -17.63
C VAL A 62 -7.85 3.73 -18.30
N ILE A 63 -8.51 3.56 -19.43
CA ILE A 63 -9.19 4.64 -20.15
C ILE A 63 -10.67 4.53 -19.83
N ASN A 64 -11.26 5.60 -19.28
CA ASN A 64 -12.69 5.67 -19.07
C ASN A 64 -13.31 6.57 -20.14
N GLU A 65 -13.84 5.94 -21.18
CA GLU A 65 -14.46 6.61 -22.34
C GLU A 65 -15.73 7.39 -21.97
N GLN A 66 -16.43 7.00 -20.88
CA GLN A 66 -17.68 7.66 -20.47
C GLN A 66 -17.42 9.04 -19.86
N ASN A 67 -16.30 9.20 -19.16
CA ASN A 67 -15.94 10.43 -18.46
C ASN A 67 -14.76 11.16 -19.12
N GLN A 68 -14.21 10.65 -20.22
CA GLN A 68 -13.02 11.20 -20.88
C GLN A 68 -11.85 11.37 -19.90
N THR A 69 -11.54 10.31 -19.17
CA THR A 69 -10.47 10.34 -18.15
C THR A 69 -9.51 9.17 -18.29
N TYR A 70 -8.24 9.42 -17.98
CA TYR A 70 -7.21 8.39 -17.86
C TYR A 70 -6.92 8.11 -16.40
N ILE A 71 -6.92 6.84 -16.00
CA ILE A 71 -6.61 6.41 -14.64
C ILE A 71 -5.26 5.70 -14.66
N TYR A 72 -4.29 6.30 -14.00
CA TYR A 72 -2.95 5.77 -13.86
C TYR A 72 -2.82 5.07 -12.52
N LEU A 73 -2.39 3.81 -12.59
CA LEU A 73 -2.26 2.95 -11.43
C LEU A 73 -0.78 2.66 -11.18
N TYR A 74 -0.28 3.18 -10.06
CA TYR A 74 1.11 3.02 -9.66
C TYR A 74 1.23 1.92 -8.61
N GLN A 75 2.12 0.96 -8.89
CA GLN A 75 2.53 -0.05 -7.92
C GLN A 75 3.80 0.43 -7.20
N PRO A 76 3.81 0.40 -5.86
CA PRO A 76 5.02 0.65 -5.10
C PRO A 76 6.10 -0.39 -5.42
N PRO A 77 7.39 0.00 -5.46
CA PRO A 77 8.50 -0.94 -5.72
C PRO A 77 8.75 -1.92 -4.56
N LEU A 78 8.14 -1.70 -3.40
CA LEU A 78 8.33 -2.53 -2.21
C LEU A 78 7.12 -3.46 -2.03
N ILE A 79 7.40 -4.76 -1.99
CA ILE A 79 6.44 -5.88 -1.79
C ILE A 79 5.55 -5.69 -0.55
N TYR A 80 5.92 -4.79 0.37
CA TYR A 80 5.24 -4.55 1.63
C TYR A 80 4.29 -3.35 1.64
N VAL A 81 4.09 -2.63 0.53
CA VAL A 81 3.18 -1.48 0.49
C VAL A 81 1.88 -1.94 -0.18
N SER A 82 0.79 -1.99 0.59
CA SER A 82 -0.43 -2.71 0.22
C SER A 82 -1.26 -2.05 -0.86
N ASP A 83 -1.09 -0.76 -1.07
CA ASP A 83 -2.11 0.01 -1.76
C ASP A 83 -1.60 0.66 -3.05
N GLN A 84 -2.34 0.39 -4.12
CA GLN A 84 -2.14 1.00 -5.43
C GLN A 84 -2.51 2.48 -5.36
N ILE A 85 -1.68 3.33 -5.95
CA ILE A 85 -1.99 4.76 -6.07
C ILE A 85 -2.74 4.97 -7.37
N GLU A 86 -3.92 5.58 -7.28
CA GLU A 86 -4.75 5.93 -8.42
C GLU A 86 -4.68 7.44 -8.66
N ILE A 87 -4.28 7.81 -9.87
CA ILE A 87 -4.23 9.20 -10.34
C ILE A 87 -5.11 9.31 -11.57
N VAL A 88 -6.11 10.18 -11.52
CA VAL A 88 -7.04 10.40 -12.63
C VAL A 88 -6.67 11.69 -13.34
N PHE A 89 -6.51 11.61 -14.65
CA PHE A 89 -6.25 12.72 -15.55
C PHE A 89 -7.48 13.01 -16.40
N ASP A 90 -7.70 14.28 -16.69
CA ASP A 90 -8.63 14.72 -17.74
C ASP A 90 -8.00 14.48 -19.11
N GLU A 91 -8.77 13.93 -20.05
CA GLU A 91 -8.30 13.66 -21.40
C GLU A 91 -8.12 14.93 -22.25
N SER A 92 -8.81 16.02 -21.91
CA SER A 92 -8.78 17.25 -22.69
C SER A 92 -7.54 18.11 -22.44
N ASP A 93 -7.00 18.09 -21.22
CA ASP A 93 -5.86 18.93 -20.82
C ASP A 93 -4.69 18.17 -20.18
N ASP A 94 -4.79 16.84 -20.08
CA ASP A 94 -3.79 15.94 -19.49
C ASP A 94 -3.40 16.35 -18.04
N ARG A 95 -4.32 16.96 -17.27
CA ARG A 95 -4.08 17.37 -15.88
C ARG A 95 -4.74 16.46 -14.86
N VAL A 96 -4.10 16.34 -13.70
CA VAL A 96 -4.64 15.59 -12.56
C VAL A 96 -5.93 16.23 -12.06
N ILE A 97 -7.03 15.50 -12.09
CA ILE A 97 -8.33 15.93 -11.56
C ILE A 97 -8.69 15.23 -10.25
N LYS A 98 -8.11 14.04 -10.00
CA LYS A 98 -8.38 13.28 -8.78
C LYS A 98 -7.16 12.45 -8.38
N LEU A 99 -6.94 12.41 -7.07
CA LEU A 99 -5.95 11.57 -6.41
C LEU A 99 -6.69 10.72 -5.37
N SER A 100 -6.74 9.40 -5.56
CA SER A 100 -7.27 8.52 -4.53
C SER A 100 -6.12 8.09 -3.62
N ASP A 101 -6.11 8.59 -2.38
CA ASP A 101 -5.27 8.03 -1.32
C ASP A 101 -5.95 6.76 -0.80
N PRO A 102 -5.30 5.60 -0.83
CA PRO A 102 -5.84 4.42 -0.19
C PRO A 102 -5.90 4.58 1.34
N GLN A 103 -7.13 4.64 1.87
CA GLN A 103 -7.44 4.87 3.29
C GLN A 103 -7.18 3.68 4.21
#